data_AF-A0A8T4PER9-F1
#
_entry.id   AF-A0A8T4PER9-F1
#
_cell.length_a   1.000
_cell.length_b   1.000
_cell.length_c   1.000
_cell.angle_alpha   90.00
_cell.angle_beta   90.00
_cell.angle_gamma   90.00
#
_symmetry.space_group_name_H-M   'P 1'
#
loop_
_entity.id
_entity.type
_entity.pdbx_description
1 polymer ?
#
loop_
_entity_poly.entity_id
_entity_poly.type
_entity_poly.pdbx_seq_one_letter_code
_entity_poly.pdbx_strand_id
1 'polypeptide(L)'
;MKNKNNLFKLAFVALFFISNFLLVLALDTNQYPYYKKINIPASINEPAIVKLDSQVLSYMKPDGSDLRITEDGQEIPLKHKGSITAASSARADFRGVNFGASNLIDGDYSSNDNAYFQIDSITDPNYAWFIVDLKYSVLTDKAKIWSLNNDYTWTDVQIEGSNDNQDWKIIKSKAKYGISDTRTVTYPPVEFRYLKFSFWHTQSLVINEIEIYGAYSAQAIFSAKSGKEYGLYYGNKLAQAASYDISQLSTKKTTPILALGGQQQNTNYNYDSDGDGALSDNCPTTSNADQRDSDSDGIGDACDNCPNSANSNQQDSDNDGIGNSCDNCPSSFNPDQYDDNLNGRGYVCDDNDNDGVINSLDNCVTAANSGQSDKDRNGVGDACEDVDNDGVSFAKDNCINANNPDQKDSDNDRIGDACDNCFLGYNPNQFDKNNNGIGDVCEDDDNDGIANYKDNCPKIQNAEQKDTDSDGLGDACDNCPQIKNTEQTDSDDNGIGDICDDTDKDGIINPRDNCPKVSNPKQEDQNNNGIGDLCEDYDNDGVMNFEDNCLYDSNPKVYIGDEYKQSDIDKDGKGDACDEKDSRFTENKGLIWGIIMATILVVGFLAFRLSKKPIK
;
A
#
# COMPACT_ATOMS: atom_id res chain seq x y z
N MET A 1 113.32 10.18 8.72
CA MET A 1 112.26 9.16 8.92
C MET A 1 111.07 9.82 9.62
N LYS A 2 109.85 9.40 9.26
CA LYS A 2 108.55 9.72 9.91
C LYS A 2 108.09 11.18 9.84
N ASN A 3 107.26 11.51 8.82
CA ASN A 3 106.19 12.54 8.80
C ASN A 3 105.97 13.27 7.45
N LYS A 4 106.13 12.60 6.31
CA LYS A 4 105.68 13.18 5.01
C LYS A 4 104.65 12.36 4.23
N ASN A 5 104.21 11.21 4.73
CA ASN A 5 103.18 10.38 4.08
C ASN A 5 101.74 10.58 4.61
N ASN A 6 101.53 11.46 5.60
CA ASN A 6 100.17 11.77 6.10
C ASN A 6 99.50 12.94 5.37
N LEU A 7 100.24 13.75 4.60
CA LEU A 7 99.67 14.87 3.86
C LEU A 7 98.93 14.44 2.58
N PHE A 8 99.35 13.32 1.96
CA PHE A 8 98.70 12.80 0.76
C PHE A 8 97.42 12.00 1.06
N LYS A 9 97.30 11.41 2.26
CA LYS A 9 96.07 10.75 2.71
C LYS A 9 95.00 11.75 3.18
N LEU A 10 95.39 12.91 3.72
CA LEU A 10 94.43 13.98 4.03
C LEU A 10 93.85 14.64 2.77
N ALA A 11 94.64 14.77 1.69
CA ALA A 11 94.16 15.35 0.44
C ALA A 11 93.12 14.47 -0.28
N PHE A 12 93.21 13.14 -0.16
CA PHE A 12 92.23 12.23 -0.74
C PHE A 12 90.92 12.17 0.05
N VAL A 13 90.99 12.32 1.38
CA VAL A 13 89.78 12.45 2.23
C VAL A 13 89.13 13.81 2.03
N ALA A 14 89.89 14.90 1.87
CA ALA A 14 89.34 16.22 1.57
C ALA A 14 88.66 16.29 0.18
N LEU A 15 89.15 15.56 -0.82
CA LEU A 15 88.49 15.44 -2.14
C LEU A 15 87.26 14.52 -2.12
N PHE A 16 87.14 13.60 -1.17
CA PHE A 16 85.93 12.81 -0.94
C PHE A 16 84.84 13.58 -0.18
N PHE A 17 85.23 14.60 0.60
CA PHE A 17 84.32 15.48 1.34
C PHE A 17 83.98 16.80 0.61
N ILE A 18 84.69 17.17 -0.45
CA ILE A 18 84.40 18.39 -1.26
C ILE A 18 83.70 18.07 -2.59
N SER A 19 83.44 16.81 -2.93
CA SER A 19 82.46 16.46 -3.99
C SER A 19 81.04 16.22 -3.46
N ASN A 20 80.79 16.46 -2.17
CA ASN A 20 79.50 16.24 -1.50
C ASN A 20 78.84 17.51 -0.96
N PHE A 21 79.33 18.70 -1.31
CA PHE A 21 78.72 19.94 -0.83
C PHE A 21 78.86 21.04 -1.88
N LEU A 22 77.99 20.97 -2.90
CA LEU A 22 77.42 22.08 -3.70
C LEU A 22 77.06 21.61 -5.12
N LEU A 23 76.02 20.78 -5.20
CA LEU A 23 74.92 21.04 -6.12
C LEU A 23 73.64 20.97 -5.26
N VAL A 24 73.46 21.99 -4.42
CA VAL A 24 72.30 22.87 -4.47
C VAL A 24 71.02 22.08 -4.79
N LEU A 25 70.37 21.62 -3.71
CA LEU A 25 68.95 21.31 -3.58
C LEU A 25 68.15 21.55 -4.87
N ALA A 26 68.10 20.54 -5.74
CA ALA A 26 66.90 20.36 -6.53
C ALA A 26 65.80 20.08 -5.51
N LEU A 27 64.82 20.98 -5.40
CA LEU A 27 63.64 20.75 -4.57
C LEU A 27 63.12 19.35 -4.91
N ASP A 28 62.99 18.50 -3.90
CA ASP A 28 62.50 17.14 -4.06
C ASP A 28 61.00 17.21 -4.39
N THR A 29 60.69 17.51 -5.65
CA THR A 29 59.32 17.63 -6.17
C THR A 29 58.58 16.31 -6.09
N ASN A 30 59.27 15.19 -5.82
CA ASN A 30 58.65 13.88 -5.59
C ASN A 30 57.83 13.82 -4.30
N GLN A 31 57.86 14.85 -3.45
CA GLN A 31 57.07 14.93 -2.21
C GLN A 31 55.69 15.58 -2.38
N TYR A 32 55.41 16.24 -3.52
CA TYR A 32 54.13 16.92 -3.77
C TYR A 32 53.34 16.15 -4.84
N PRO A 33 52.11 15.70 -4.55
CA PRO A 33 51.30 14.91 -5.46
C PRO A 33 50.77 15.73 -6.66
N TYR A 34 50.70 17.06 -6.54
CA TYR A 34 50.10 17.93 -7.56
C TYR A 34 50.93 19.20 -7.85
N TYR A 35 50.85 19.69 -9.10
CA TYR A 35 51.44 20.98 -9.49
C TYR A 35 50.70 21.70 -10.63
N LYS A 36 51.01 23.00 -10.80
CA LYS A 36 50.47 23.87 -11.86
C LYS A 36 51.48 24.89 -12.39
N LYS A 37 51.55 25.09 -13.70
CA LYS A 37 52.34 26.14 -14.35
C LYS A 37 51.57 27.46 -14.49
N ILE A 38 52.25 28.58 -14.23
CA ILE A 38 51.72 29.95 -14.26
C ILE A 38 52.58 30.80 -15.20
N ASN A 39 51.96 31.40 -16.22
CA ASN A 39 52.65 32.26 -17.18
C ASN A 39 52.37 33.74 -16.91
N ILE A 40 53.42 34.56 -16.73
CA ILE A 40 53.28 36.00 -16.46
C ILE A 40 53.45 36.79 -17.76
N PRO A 41 52.41 37.52 -18.24
CA PRO A 41 52.50 38.34 -19.46
C PRO A 41 53.61 39.39 -19.42
N ALA A 42 54.20 39.68 -20.58
CA ALA A 42 55.31 40.64 -20.75
C ALA A 42 54.95 42.12 -20.44
N SER A 43 53.68 42.41 -20.12
CA SER A 43 53.19 43.74 -19.75
C SER A 43 53.16 44.01 -18.23
N ILE A 44 53.53 43.03 -17.39
CA ILE A 44 53.42 43.13 -15.93
C ILE A 44 54.81 43.35 -15.29
N ASN A 45 55.11 44.60 -14.90
CA ASN A 45 56.41 44.99 -14.31
C ASN A 45 56.38 45.15 -12.76
N GLU A 46 55.32 44.67 -12.10
CA GLU A 46 55.11 44.76 -10.64
C GLU A 46 54.76 43.38 -10.05
N PRO A 47 54.75 43.18 -8.71
CA PRO A 47 54.37 41.91 -8.09
C PRO A 47 53.03 41.38 -8.63
N ALA A 48 52.92 40.06 -8.81
CA ALA A 48 51.72 39.43 -9.35
C ALA A 48 50.82 38.88 -8.24
N ILE A 49 49.50 39.01 -8.44
CA ILE A 49 48.48 38.39 -7.59
C ILE A 49 47.88 37.22 -8.37
N VAL A 50 48.05 36.01 -7.86
CA VAL A 50 47.45 34.81 -8.43
C VAL A 50 46.28 34.37 -7.57
N LYS A 51 45.09 34.34 -8.16
CA LYS A 51 43.90 33.78 -7.51
C LYS A 51 43.97 32.27 -7.62
N LEU A 52 43.98 31.61 -6.48
CA LEU A 52 43.91 30.15 -6.41
C LEU A 52 42.46 29.74 -6.68
N ASP A 53 42.26 28.76 -7.56
CA ASP A 53 40.95 28.19 -7.83
C ASP A 53 40.57 27.15 -6.75
N SER A 54 39.29 26.77 -6.71
CA SER A 54 38.75 25.88 -5.68
C SER A 54 39.39 24.48 -5.69
N GLN A 55 39.82 23.98 -6.85
CA GLN A 55 40.48 22.69 -6.95
C GLN A 55 41.90 22.73 -6.38
N VAL A 56 42.65 23.82 -6.60
CA VAL A 56 43.96 23.99 -5.94
C VAL A 56 43.79 24.05 -4.43
N LEU A 57 42.76 24.75 -3.94
CA LEU A 57 42.49 24.88 -2.52
C LEU A 57 42.09 23.56 -1.85
N SER A 58 41.38 22.66 -2.55
CA SER A 58 40.94 21.38 -1.97
C SER A 58 42.08 20.39 -1.68
N TYR A 59 43.26 20.57 -2.30
CA TYR A 59 44.44 19.71 -2.09
C TYR A 59 45.53 20.37 -1.24
N MET A 60 45.33 21.62 -0.85
CA MET A 60 46.27 22.36 -0.01
C MET A 60 45.96 22.19 1.47
N LYS A 61 46.97 22.34 2.32
CA LYS A 61 46.72 22.52 3.75
C LYS A 61 45.94 23.82 3.98
N PRO A 62 45.06 23.85 4.99
CA PRO A 62 44.28 25.04 5.33
C PRO A 62 45.07 26.33 5.56
N ASP A 63 46.29 26.20 6.08
CA ASP A 63 47.19 27.31 6.38
C ASP A 63 48.08 27.69 5.19
N GLY A 64 47.96 26.96 4.07
CA GLY A 64 48.78 27.11 2.87
C GLY A 64 50.26 26.79 3.09
N SER A 65 50.62 26.14 4.20
CA SER A 65 52.01 25.87 4.58
C SER A 65 52.75 24.91 3.64
N ASP A 66 52.00 24.19 2.80
CA ASP A 66 52.45 23.28 1.76
C ASP A 66 52.44 23.91 0.36
N LEU A 67 52.06 25.18 0.22
CA LEU A 67 52.16 25.90 -1.05
C LEU A 67 53.60 26.30 -1.33
N ARG A 68 54.12 25.94 -2.51
CA ARG A 68 55.44 26.37 -2.98
C ARG A 68 55.34 26.97 -4.36
N ILE A 69 56.11 28.03 -4.61
CA ILE A 69 56.22 28.63 -5.93
C ILE A 69 57.69 28.66 -6.38
N THR A 70 57.92 28.32 -7.65
CA THR A 70 59.26 28.29 -8.24
C THR A 70 59.34 29.19 -9.48
N GLU A 71 60.48 29.86 -9.66
CA GLU A 71 60.88 30.55 -10.90
C GLU A 71 61.97 29.69 -11.55
N ASP A 72 61.77 29.23 -12.80
CA ASP A 72 62.76 28.42 -13.52
C ASP A 72 63.27 27.18 -12.70
N GLY A 73 62.40 26.61 -11.86
CA GLY A 73 62.70 25.43 -11.03
C GLY A 73 63.31 25.72 -9.65
N GLN A 74 63.57 26.99 -9.31
CA GLN A 74 64.05 27.40 -7.98
C GLN A 74 62.95 28.06 -7.15
N GLU A 75 62.81 27.68 -5.88
CA GLU A 75 61.79 28.26 -4.99
C GLU A 75 62.06 29.75 -4.76
N ILE A 76 61.00 30.53 -4.85
CA ILE A 76 61.01 31.95 -4.51
C ILE A 76 60.06 32.21 -3.33
N PRO A 77 60.40 33.16 -2.43
CA PRO A 77 59.62 33.41 -1.23
C PRO A 77 58.24 34.01 -1.55
N LEU A 78 57.21 33.49 -0.88
CA LEU A 78 55.85 34.03 -0.89
C LEU A 78 55.77 35.27 0.04
N LYS A 79 55.15 36.35 -0.43
CA LYS A 79 54.90 37.56 0.39
C LYS A 79 53.45 37.55 0.85
N HIS A 80 53.14 36.84 1.93
CA HIS A 80 51.77 36.72 2.39
C HIS A 80 51.39 37.84 3.37
N LYS A 81 50.42 38.69 3.02
CA LYS A 81 49.45 39.23 4.01
C LYS A 81 48.16 39.47 3.23
N GLY A 82 47.05 38.96 3.74
CA GLY A 82 45.81 38.89 2.99
C GLY A 82 44.75 38.13 3.77
N SER A 83 44.28 38.76 4.85
CA SER A 83 42.99 38.44 5.46
C SER A 83 41.94 38.39 4.37
N ILE A 84 41.26 37.26 4.23
CA ILE A 84 40.13 37.20 3.32
C ILE A 84 38.98 38.01 3.91
N THR A 85 38.76 39.18 3.32
CA THR A 85 37.53 39.96 3.49
C THR A 85 36.59 39.65 2.35
N ALA A 86 35.51 38.92 2.64
CA ALA A 86 34.33 38.83 1.78
C ALA A 86 33.12 39.35 2.55
N ALA A 87 32.41 40.30 1.94
CA ALA A 87 31.06 40.68 2.31
C ALA A 87 30.10 39.86 1.43
N SER A 88 29.47 38.87 2.03
CA SER A 88 28.15 38.35 1.69
C SER A 88 27.69 37.59 2.93
N SER A 89 27.06 38.31 3.85
CA SER A 89 26.44 37.72 5.03
C SER A 89 25.20 36.94 4.58
N ALA A 90 25.21 35.62 4.74
CA ALA A 90 23.95 34.92 4.94
C ALA A 90 23.51 35.26 6.38
N ARG A 91 22.44 36.05 6.51
CA ARG A 91 21.82 36.36 7.79
C ARG A 91 20.80 35.28 8.11
N ALA A 92 21.02 34.54 9.19
CA ALA A 92 19.96 33.81 9.87
C ALA A 92 19.63 34.60 11.14
N ASP A 93 18.42 35.17 11.22
CA ASP A 93 17.96 35.87 12.42
C ASP A 93 17.62 34.81 13.48
N PHE A 94 18.51 34.63 14.47
CA PHE A 94 18.23 33.80 15.65
C PHE A 94 17.72 34.70 16.78
N ARG A 95 16.68 34.26 17.51
CA ARG A 95 16.28 34.87 18.79
C ARG A 95 16.75 33.97 19.94
N GLY A 96 17.40 34.62 20.91
CA GLY A 96 18.29 33.97 21.88
C GLY A 96 17.64 32.89 22.74
N VAL A 97 18.43 31.86 23.04
CA VAL A 97 18.11 30.79 23.99
C VAL A 97 18.95 30.98 25.25
N ASN A 98 18.30 30.95 26.42
CA ASN A 98 18.94 31.12 27.73
C ASN A 98 19.05 29.78 28.47
N PHE A 99 20.28 29.36 28.72
CA PHE A 99 20.59 28.06 29.34
C PHE A 99 20.76 28.15 30.86
N GLY A 100 19.67 28.23 31.63
CA GLY A 100 19.69 28.21 33.10
C GLY A 100 19.73 26.81 33.72
N ALA A 101 20.23 26.69 34.96
CA ALA A 101 20.54 25.47 35.73
C ALA A 101 19.37 24.48 36.04
N SER A 102 18.25 24.56 35.33
CA SER A 102 17.06 23.72 35.53
C SER A 102 16.56 23.04 34.24
N ASN A 103 17.35 23.04 33.16
CA ASN A 103 16.99 22.38 31.89
C ASN A 103 15.54 22.68 31.44
N LEU A 104 15.19 23.96 31.34
CA LEU A 104 13.94 24.45 30.74
C LEU A 104 14.29 25.15 29.43
N ILE A 105 13.70 24.71 28.31
CA ILE A 105 13.69 25.44 27.05
C ILE A 105 12.38 26.24 27.01
N ASP A 106 12.47 27.57 27.10
CA ASP A 106 11.40 28.50 26.75
C ASP A 106 11.84 29.25 25.49
N GLY A 107 11.20 28.95 24.36
CA GLY A 107 11.54 29.49 23.04
C GLY A 107 10.53 29.08 21.98
N ASP A 108 9.72 30.05 21.56
CA ASP A 108 8.57 29.95 20.64
C ASP A 108 9.02 29.65 19.19
N TYR A 109 8.45 28.60 18.57
CA TYR A 109 8.75 28.19 17.20
C TYR A 109 8.14 29.17 16.19
N SER A 110 8.97 29.95 15.49
CA SER A 110 8.56 30.75 14.32
C SER A 110 8.75 29.95 13.03
N SER A 111 7.66 29.78 12.30
CA SER A 111 7.42 28.84 11.21
C SER A 111 8.11 29.11 9.87
N ASN A 112 9.33 29.66 9.81
CA ASN A 112 9.93 30.04 8.52
C ASN A 112 11.43 29.80 8.31
N ASP A 113 12.17 29.10 9.18
CA ASP A 113 13.59 28.81 8.93
C ASP A 113 13.99 27.36 9.27
N ASN A 114 14.62 26.68 8.30
CA ASN A 114 15.13 25.30 8.42
C ASN A 114 16.44 25.25 9.24
N ALA A 115 16.37 25.56 10.53
CA ALA A 115 17.49 25.32 11.45
C ALA A 115 17.11 24.21 12.45
N TYR A 116 17.87 23.12 12.45
CA TYR A 116 17.77 22.07 13.49
C TYR A 116 18.61 22.50 14.71
N PHE A 117 17.95 22.63 15.85
CA PHE A 117 18.56 23.04 17.12
C PHE A 117 18.39 21.93 18.15
N GLN A 118 19.49 21.40 18.70
CA GLN A 118 19.44 20.34 19.69
C GLN A 118 20.39 20.64 20.85
N ILE A 119 19.80 20.72 22.03
CA ILE A 119 20.52 20.75 23.29
C ILE A 119 20.49 19.32 23.78
N ASP A 120 21.64 18.68 23.94
CA ASP A 120 21.68 17.40 24.66
C ASP A 120 21.48 17.65 26.16
N SER A 121 20.28 18.11 26.56
CA SER A 121 19.71 17.63 27.81
C SER A 121 19.40 16.18 27.50
N ILE A 122 20.27 15.22 27.81
CA ILE A 122 20.20 14.49 29.09
C ILE A 122 21.60 14.04 29.62
N THR A 123 22.73 14.40 28.99
CA THR A 123 24.04 13.79 29.36
C THR A 123 25.18 14.75 29.70
N ASP A 124 25.20 16.02 29.24
CA ASP A 124 26.25 16.99 29.62
C ASP A 124 25.72 18.45 29.69
N PRO A 125 25.56 19.05 30.88
CA PRO A 125 25.02 20.41 31.05
C PRO A 125 25.96 21.53 30.58
N ASN A 126 27.17 21.19 30.15
CA ASN A 126 28.21 22.11 29.72
C ASN A 126 28.47 22.03 28.21
N TYR A 127 27.55 21.42 27.46
CA TYR A 127 27.69 21.17 26.03
C TYR A 127 26.38 21.45 25.28
N ALA A 128 26.47 22.18 24.17
CA ALA A 128 25.34 22.46 23.29
C ALA A 128 25.80 22.53 21.84
N TRP A 129 24.93 22.17 20.89
CA TRP A 129 25.26 22.30 19.47
C TRP A 129 24.03 22.66 18.63
N PHE A 130 24.26 23.16 17.42
CA PHE A 130 23.18 23.33 16.44
C PHE A 130 23.73 23.24 15.01
N ILE A 131 22.84 23.06 14.04
CA ILE A 131 23.19 22.92 12.63
C ILE A 131 22.56 24.04 11.80
N VAL A 132 23.33 24.58 10.86
CA VAL A 132 22.88 25.53 9.85
C VAL A 132 22.90 24.88 8.47
N ASP A 133 21.75 24.84 7.77
CA ASP A 133 21.64 24.46 6.35
C ASP A 133 21.80 25.72 5.46
N LEU A 134 22.87 25.77 4.67
CA LEU A 134 23.16 26.83 3.70
C LEU A 134 22.40 26.67 2.37
N LYS A 135 21.48 25.71 2.28
CA LYS A 135 20.63 25.32 1.12
C LYS A 135 21.35 24.64 -0.03
N TYR A 136 22.59 25.01 -0.27
CA TYR A 136 23.47 24.38 -1.26
C TYR A 136 24.87 24.25 -0.65
N SER A 137 25.73 23.44 -1.25
CA SER A 137 27.12 23.38 -0.80
C SER A 137 27.80 24.72 -1.08
N VAL A 138 28.35 25.35 -0.03
CA VAL A 138 28.99 26.67 -0.12
C VAL A 138 30.37 26.59 0.52
N LEU A 139 31.38 27.08 -0.18
CA LEU A 139 32.74 27.23 0.33
C LEU A 139 32.74 28.32 1.43
N THR A 140 33.05 27.97 2.68
CA THR A 140 33.04 28.83 3.89
C THR A 140 34.33 28.72 4.70
N ASP A 141 34.53 29.70 5.58
CA ASP A 141 35.88 29.96 6.09
C ASP A 141 35.98 30.62 7.46
N LYS A 142 34.90 31.28 7.86
CA LYS A 142 34.78 31.86 9.18
C LYS A 142 33.33 32.05 9.52
N ALA A 143 33.05 32.01 10.81
CA ALA A 143 31.77 32.33 11.38
C ALA A 143 31.95 33.38 12.47
N LYS A 144 31.07 34.37 12.51
CA LYS A 144 31.03 35.38 13.56
C LYS A 144 29.82 35.12 14.45
N ILE A 145 30.06 35.10 15.75
CA ILE A 145 29.12 34.65 16.77
C ILE A 145 28.95 35.80 17.76
N TRP A 146 27.71 36.18 18.01
CA TRP A 146 27.32 37.30 18.86
C TRP A 146 26.57 36.83 20.10
N SER A 147 26.91 37.43 21.24
CA SER A 147 26.20 37.24 22.51
C SER A 147 26.12 38.57 23.25
N LEU A 148 24.93 38.97 23.68
CA LEU A 148 24.67 40.31 24.23
C LEU A 148 24.92 40.43 25.74
N ASN A 149 25.32 39.34 26.42
CA ASN A 149 25.58 39.36 27.86
C ASN A 149 26.98 38.83 28.17
N ASN A 150 27.86 39.73 28.63
CA ASN A 150 29.25 39.46 28.96
C ASN A 150 29.46 38.45 30.11
N ASP A 151 28.41 38.15 30.87
CA ASP A 151 28.46 37.18 31.97
C ASP A 151 28.35 35.72 31.47
N TYR A 152 27.98 35.51 30.21
CA TYR A 152 27.79 34.18 29.63
C TYR A 152 28.97 33.79 28.74
N THR A 153 29.78 32.84 29.22
CA THR A 153 31.04 32.45 28.57
C THR A 153 30.97 31.04 28.02
N TRP A 154 31.11 30.86 26.71
CA TRP A 154 31.54 29.59 26.14
C TRP A 154 33.06 29.50 26.19
N THR A 155 33.57 28.37 26.68
CA THR A 155 35.00 28.12 26.80
C THR A 155 35.60 27.70 25.48
N ASP A 156 34.87 26.95 24.67
CA ASP A 156 35.36 26.40 23.41
C ASP A 156 34.24 26.30 22.36
N VAL A 157 34.60 26.46 21.09
CA VAL A 157 33.71 26.20 19.96
C VAL A 157 34.40 25.31 18.94
N GLN A 158 33.66 24.30 18.48
CA GLN A 158 33.99 23.42 17.37
C GLN A 158 33.01 23.66 16.24
N ILE A 159 33.51 23.57 15.01
CA ILE A 159 32.70 23.71 13.81
C ILE A 159 32.94 22.49 12.95
N GLU A 160 31.88 21.89 12.46
CA GLU A 160 31.88 20.67 11.65
C GLU A 160 31.02 20.91 10.42
N GLY A 161 31.36 20.29 9.29
CA GLY A 161 30.66 20.49 8.04
C GLY A 161 30.25 19.17 7.41
N SER A 162 29.10 19.19 6.76
CA SER A 162 28.53 18.04 6.07
C SER A 162 27.79 18.50 4.82
N ASN A 163 27.72 17.68 3.76
CA ASN A 163 26.91 17.97 2.58
C ASN A 163 25.55 17.25 2.59
N ASP A 164 25.40 16.25 3.48
CA ASP A 164 24.25 15.35 3.64
C ASP A 164 23.59 15.46 5.02
N ASN A 165 24.13 16.30 5.92
CA ASN A 165 23.69 16.51 7.30
C ASN A 165 23.96 15.32 8.24
N GLN A 166 24.71 14.30 7.82
CA GLN A 166 25.02 13.08 8.59
C GLN A 166 26.52 12.88 8.76
N ASP A 167 27.32 13.04 7.70
CA ASP A 167 28.78 12.91 7.75
C ASP A 167 29.45 14.23 8.11
N TRP A 168 29.69 14.41 9.41
CA TRP A 168 30.26 15.64 9.95
C TRP A 168 31.78 15.58 10.01
N LYS A 169 32.43 16.40 9.18
CA LYS A 169 33.88 16.60 9.24
C LYS A 169 34.20 17.79 10.14
N ILE A 170 35.03 17.58 11.15
CA ILE A 170 35.50 18.67 12.01
C ILE A 170 36.34 19.64 11.16
N ILE A 171 35.77 20.83 10.94
CA ILE A 171 36.41 21.93 10.19
C ILE A 171 37.29 22.74 11.14
N LYS A 172 36.79 23.01 12.34
CA LYS A 172 37.50 23.72 13.40
C LYS A 172 37.36 22.96 14.69
N SER A 173 38.46 22.42 15.19
CA SER A 173 38.49 21.81 16.52
C SER A 173 38.39 22.87 17.63
N LYS A 174 37.99 22.43 18.83
CA LYS A 174 37.80 23.26 20.03
C LYS A 174 38.88 24.33 20.18
N ALA A 175 38.48 25.59 20.10
CA ALA A 175 39.35 26.73 20.32
C ALA A 175 38.85 27.57 21.51
N LYS A 176 39.77 27.86 22.45
CA LYS A 176 39.47 28.68 23.62
C LYS A 176 39.38 30.16 23.31
N TYR A 177 38.25 30.77 23.65
CA TYR A 177 38.05 32.22 23.48
C TYR A 177 37.78 32.88 24.83
N GLY A 178 38.40 34.05 25.07
CA GLY A 178 38.15 34.84 26.29
C GLY A 178 36.76 35.48 26.30
N ILE A 179 36.43 36.24 27.34
CA ILE A 179 35.14 36.93 27.53
C ILE A 179 35.01 38.11 26.54
N SER A 180 33.95 38.17 25.72
CA SER A 180 33.61 39.26 24.79
C SER A 180 32.22 39.04 24.18
N ASP A 181 31.44 40.11 23.99
CA ASP A 181 30.12 40.12 23.35
C ASP A 181 30.10 39.63 21.88
N THR A 182 31.26 39.48 21.25
CA THR A 182 31.40 39.04 19.84
C THR A 182 32.68 38.24 19.64
N ARG A 183 32.59 37.13 18.89
CA ARG A 183 33.74 36.30 18.50
C ARG A 183 33.66 35.88 17.05
N THR A 184 34.75 36.09 16.30
CA THR A 184 34.93 35.52 14.97
C THR A 184 35.81 34.27 15.07
N VAL A 185 35.27 33.15 14.63
CA VAL A 185 35.92 31.85 14.57
C VAL A 185 36.34 31.62 13.12
N THR A 186 37.64 31.64 12.86
CA THR A 186 38.21 31.39 11.52
C THR A 186 38.66 29.94 11.40
N TYR A 187 38.45 29.37 10.23
CA TYR A 187 38.68 27.96 9.95
C TYR A 187 39.12 27.74 8.49
N PRO A 188 39.67 26.55 8.17
CA PRO A 188 40.06 26.20 6.80
C PRO A 188 38.95 26.48 5.78
N PRO A 189 39.26 26.91 4.55
CA PRO A 189 38.25 26.98 3.49
C PRO A 189 37.69 25.60 3.20
N VAL A 190 36.39 25.42 3.40
CA VAL A 190 35.71 24.12 3.22
C VAL A 190 34.34 24.31 2.58
N GLU A 191 33.97 23.40 1.68
CA GLU A 191 32.73 23.46 0.91
C GLU A 191 31.72 22.45 1.44
N PHE A 192 30.75 22.98 2.20
CA PHE A 192 29.72 22.19 2.84
C PHE A 192 28.38 22.89 2.75
N ARG A 193 27.31 22.10 2.64
CA ARG A 193 25.94 22.60 2.68
C ARG A 193 25.50 22.86 4.12
N TYR A 194 25.88 21.99 5.04
CA TYR A 194 25.49 22.07 6.44
C TYR A 194 26.71 22.35 7.31
N LEU A 195 26.56 23.24 8.29
CA LEU A 195 27.59 23.53 9.29
C LEU A 195 27.02 23.34 10.70
N LYS A 196 27.65 22.46 11.47
CA LYS A 196 27.34 22.19 12.87
C LYS A 196 28.29 22.96 13.77
N PHE A 197 27.75 23.69 14.73
CA PHE A 197 28.51 24.43 15.72
C PHE A 197 28.27 23.83 17.09
N SER A 198 29.35 23.43 17.74
CA SER A 198 29.33 22.74 19.02
C SER A 198 30.08 23.58 20.04
N PHE A 199 29.45 23.91 21.16
CA PHE A 199 29.94 24.80 22.20
C PHE A 199 30.09 24.06 23.51
N TRP A 200 31.22 24.29 24.16
CA TRP A 200 31.41 23.91 25.55
C TRP A 200 31.39 25.17 26.40
N HIS A 201 30.63 25.14 27.48
CA HIS A 201 30.40 26.30 28.34
C HIS A 201 30.42 25.85 29.80
N THR A 202 30.91 26.69 30.69
CA THR A 202 30.97 26.38 32.14
C THR A 202 29.91 27.11 32.96
N GLN A 203 29.17 28.00 32.30
CA GLN A 203 28.02 28.73 32.83
C GLN A 203 26.92 28.75 31.77
N SER A 204 25.79 29.38 32.05
CA SER A 204 24.73 29.58 31.08
C SER A 204 25.28 30.16 29.77
N LEU A 205 24.99 29.50 28.66
CA LEU A 205 25.31 29.98 27.33
C LEU A 205 24.16 30.86 26.84
N VAL A 206 24.46 31.90 26.05
CA VAL A 206 23.45 32.61 25.26
C VAL A 206 24.12 32.99 23.95
N ILE A 207 23.57 32.54 22.83
CA ILE A 207 24.00 32.93 21.49
C ILE A 207 22.83 33.67 20.85
N ASN A 208 23.07 34.90 20.43
CA ASN A 208 22.04 35.76 19.85
C ASN A 208 22.05 35.69 18.32
N GLU A 209 23.22 35.69 17.69
CA GLU A 209 23.31 35.73 16.23
C GLU A 209 24.59 35.06 15.74
N ILE A 210 24.51 34.37 14.60
CA ILE A 210 25.66 33.78 13.92
C ILE A 210 25.64 34.13 12.44
N GLU A 211 26.72 34.74 11.98
CA GLU A 211 26.95 35.08 10.58
C GLU A 211 28.04 34.15 10.01
N ILE A 212 27.73 33.44 8.93
CA ILE A 212 28.67 32.54 8.22
C ILE A 212 29.18 33.26 6.97
N TYR A 213 30.50 33.20 6.76
CA TYR A 213 31.18 33.86 5.65
C TYR A 213 31.84 32.82 4.73
N GLY A 214 31.72 33.05 3.42
CA GLY A 214 32.25 32.18 2.37
C GLY A 214 33.77 32.29 2.13
N ALA A 215 34.47 31.15 1.97
CA ALA A 215 35.84 31.07 1.45
C ALA A 215 35.84 31.06 -0.07
N TYR A 216 36.85 31.51 -0.80
CA TYR A 216 37.83 32.56 -0.57
C TYR A 216 38.21 33.10 -1.95
N SER A 217 38.59 34.37 -2.06
CA SER A 217 39.70 34.69 -2.97
C SER A 217 40.99 34.46 -2.19
N ALA A 218 41.51 33.24 -2.17
CA ALA A 218 42.87 33.00 -1.70
C ALA A 218 43.82 33.49 -2.78
N GLN A 219 44.77 34.34 -2.39
CA GLN A 219 45.68 34.99 -3.32
C GLN A 219 47.12 34.66 -2.92
N ALA A 220 47.84 34.01 -3.82
CA ALA A 220 49.29 33.92 -3.72
C ALA A 220 49.89 35.21 -4.29
N ILE A 221 50.64 35.93 -3.47
CA ILE A 221 51.32 37.16 -3.87
C ILE A 221 52.81 36.90 -3.86
N PHE A 222 53.44 37.13 -5.01
CA PHE A 222 54.89 37.00 -5.15
C PHE A 222 55.41 38.06 -6.11
N SER A 223 56.70 38.36 -5.99
CA SER A 223 57.37 39.22 -6.95
C SER A 223 57.63 38.41 -8.23
N ALA A 224 56.90 38.73 -9.29
CA ALA A 224 57.10 38.14 -10.61
C ALA A 224 57.91 39.07 -11.52
N LYS A 225 58.70 38.49 -12.42
CA LYS A 225 59.33 39.20 -13.54
C LYS A 225 58.46 39.02 -14.78
N SER A 226 58.29 40.11 -15.51
CA SER A 226 57.55 40.14 -16.77
C SER A 226 58.10 39.13 -17.77
N GLY A 227 57.24 38.30 -18.37
CA GLY A 227 57.61 37.32 -19.40
C GLY A 227 58.26 36.03 -18.90
N LYS A 228 58.08 35.66 -17.62
CA LYS A 228 58.61 34.42 -17.00
C LYS A 228 57.51 33.40 -16.67
N GLU A 229 57.88 32.11 -16.64
CA GLU A 229 57.02 30.99 -16.21
C GLU A 229 57.37 30.60 -14.77
N TYR A 230 56.35 30.32 -13.97
CA TYR A 230 56.47 29.91 -12.58
C TYR A 230 55.72 28.59 -12.35
N GLY A 231 56.22 27.74 -11.46
CA GLY A 231 55.57 26.50 -11.04
C GLY A 231 54.97 26.63 -9.65
N LEU A 232 53.72 26.18 -9.47
CA LEU A 232 52.98 26.16 -8.21
C LEU A 232 52.78 24.70 -7.77
N TYR A 233 53.32 24.31 -6.62
CA TYR A 233 53.29 22.93 -6.11
C TYR A 233 52.53 22.87 -4.78
N TYR A 234 51.70 21.82 -4.58
CA TYR A 234 50.76 21.71 -3.44
C TYR A 234 50.35 20.25 -3.11
N GLY A 235 49.88 20.00 -1.87
CA GLY A 235 49.57 18.67 -1.27
C GLY A 235 50.79 18.00 -0.61
N ASN A 236 50.70 17.39 0.60
CA ASN A 236 51.94 16.89 1.26
C ASN A 236 51.80 15.96 2.50
N LYS A 237 52.83 15.12 2.81
CA LYS A 237 53.16 14.72 4.22
C LYS A 237 54.61 14.89 4.77
N LEU A 238 55.68 15.22 4.05
CA LEU A 238 57.00 15.51 4.66
C LEU A 238 57.48 16.97 4.71
N ALA A 239 56.73 17.95 4.20
CA ALA A 239 57.18 19.34 4.24
C ALA A 239 57.25 19.90 5.68
N GLN A 240 58.49 20.04 6.17
CA GLN A 240 58.82 20.96 7.26
C GLN A 240 58.76 22.41 6.75
N ALA A 241 58.24 23.29 7.60
CA ALA A 241 57.81 24.63 7.28
C ALA A 241 58.90 25.51 6.64
N ALA A 242 58.53 26.27 5.60
CA ALA A 242 59.22 27.51 5.27
C ALA A 242 58.50 28.66 5.99
N SER A 243 59.18 29.26 6.97
CA SER A 243 58.70 30.48 7.65
C SER A 243 58.89 31.66 6.69
N TYR A 244 57.82 32.11 6.04
CA TYR A 244 57.85 33.27 5.16
C TYR A 244 57.60 34.57 5.95
N ASP A 245 58.34 35.62 5.62
CA ASP A 245 58.18 36.95 6.22
C ASP A 245 56.95 37.67 5.64
N ILE A 246 55.91 37.76 6.45
CA ILE A 246 54.60 38.33 6.16
C ILE A 246 54.54 39.88 6.26
N SER A 247 55.68 40.54 6.51
CA SER A 247 55.73 41.99 6.72
C SER A 247 55.64 42.82 5.42
N GLN A 248 55.81 42.20 4.26
CA GLN A 248 55.97 42.88 2.97
C GLN A 248 54.74 42.72 2.05
N LEU A 249 53.61 43.33 2.42
CA LEU A 249 52.45 43.44 1.53
C LEU A 249 52.59 44.69 0.65
N SER A 250 52.52 44.56 -0.68
CA SER A 250 52.37 45.69 -1.61
C SER A 250 50.88 45.93 -1.87
N THR A 251 50.35 47.07 -1.46
CA THR A 251 48.93 47.44 -1.62
C THR A 251 48.68 48.35 -2.83
N LYS A 252 49.47 48.24 -3.90
CA LYS A 252 49.20 49.05 -5.10
C LYS A 252 47.94 48.54 -5.80
N LYS A 253 46.94 49.42 -5.91
CA LYS A 253 45.60 49.16 -6.48
C LYS A 253 45.61 48.74 -7.97
N THR A 254 46.77 48.76 -8.62
CA THR A 254 46.98 48.51 -10.06
C THR A 254 47.59 47.14 -10.38
N THR A 255 47.75 46.25 -9.38
CA THR A 255 48.33 44.92 -9.59
C THR A 255 47.38 44.00 -10.39
N PRO A 256 47.84 43.36 -11.48
CA PRO A 256 47.02 42.44 -12.28
C PRO A 256 46.69 41.13 -11.54
N ILE A 257 45.49 40.61 -11.75
CA ILE A 257 45.00 39.35 -11.18
C ILE A 257 45.03 38.26 -12.25
N LEU A 258 45.65 37.13 -11.95
CA LEU A 258 45.72 35.95 -12.83
C LEU A 258 44.89 34.81 -12.21
N ALA A 259 43.99 34.22 -12.99
CA ALA A 259 43.21 33.04 -12.61
C ALA A 259 43.88 31.76 -13.11
N LEU A 260 43.86 30.70 -12.31
CA LEU A 260 44.36 29.37 -12.68
C LEU A 260 43.24 28.50 -13.25
N GLY A 261 43.61 27.47 -14.01
CA GLY A 261 42.66 26.46 -14.49
C GLY A 261 43.33 25.12 -14.79
N GLY A 262 42.85 24.04 -14.16
CA GLY A 262 43.24 22.64 -14.36
C GLY A 262 44.49 22.19 -13.58
N GLN A 263 44.54 20.94 -13.14
CA GLN A 263 45.62 20.34 -12.32
C GLN A 263 46.47 19.30 -13.10
N GLN A 264 47.70 19.03 -12.65
CA GLN A 264 48.58 17.98 -13.19
C GLN A 264 49.12 17.08 -12.06
N GLN A 265 49.09 15.75 -12.25
CA GLN A 265 49.50 14.73 -11.28
C GLN A 265 51.00 14.39 -11.35
N ASN A 266 51.58 14.03 -10.20
CA ASN A 266 52.96 13.57 -10.06
C ASN A 266 53.02 12.03 -9.90
N THR A 267 53.66 11.33 -10.83
CA THR A 267 53.52 9.87 -11.02
C THR A 267 54.39 8.99 -10.10
N ASN A 268 54.95 9.51 -8.99
CA ASN A 268 56.00 8.83 -8.21
C ASN A 268 55.65 8.57 -6.70
N TYR A 269 54.38 8.37 -6.28
CA TYR A 269 53.94 8.32 -4.84
C TYR A 269 53.04 7.07 -4.48
N ASN A 270 53.16 6.42 -3.29
CA ASN A 270 52.46 5.15 -2.86
C ASN A 270 51.73 5.28 -1.46
N TYR A 271 50.59 4.58 -1.20
CA TYR A 271 49.53 4.91 -0.19
C TYR A 271 49.35 3.92 1.02
N ASP A 272 49.16 4.47 2.24
CA ASP A 272 48.55 3.91 3.49
C ASP A 272 47.87 5.12 4.18
N SER A 273 46.53 5.16 4.25
CA SER A 273 45.80 6.40 4.53
C SER A 273 45.26 6.54 5.96
N ASP A 274 45.05 5.44 6.69
CA ASP A 274 44.54 5.46 8.07
C ASP A 274 45.61 5.15 9.12
N GLY A 275 46.78 4.68 8.71
CA GLY A 275 47.97 4.52 9.54
C GLY A 275 47.92 3.33 10.50
N ASP A 276 47.11 2.30 10.19
CA ASP A 276 47.03 1.08 10.99
C ASP A 276 48.16 0.06 10.71
N GLY A 277 48.95 0.31 9.67
CA GLY A 277 50.17 -0.42 9.33
C GLY A 277 49.96 -1.59 8.36
N ALA A 278 48.79 -1.71 7.74
CA ALA A 278 48.49 -2.72 6.73
C ALA A 278 49.14 -2.42 5.37
N LEU A 279 49.92 -3.38 4.84
CA LEU A 279 50.61 -3.24 3.54
C LEU A 279 49.70 -3.47 2.33
N SER A 280 48.58 -4.17 2.52
CA SER A 280 47.53 -4.42 1.54
C SER A 280 46.20 -4.23 2.24
N ASP A 281 45.86 -2.97 2.41
CA ASP A 281 44.74 -2.51 3.22
C ASP A 281 43.40 -2.69 2.50
N ASN A 282 42.50 -3.48 3.10
CA ASN A 282 41.14 -3.73 2.61
C ASN A 282 40.09 -2.78 3.22
N CYS A 283 40.51 -1.84 4.08
CA CYS A 283 39.72 -0.71 4.54
C CYS A 283 40.57 0.58 4.57
N PRO A 284 40.89 1.17 3.41
CA PRO A 284 41.90 2.24 3.25
C PRO A 284 41.79 3.48 4.15
N THR A 285 40.65 3.66 4.81
CA THR A 285 40.32 4.83 5.64
C THR A 285 39.83 4.46 7.04
N THR A 286 39.69 3.17 7.36
CA THR A 286 39.08 2.68 8.60
C THR A 286 39.96 1.62 9.21
N SER A 287 40.67 2.00 10.28
CA SER A 287 41.67 1.14 10.91
C SER A 287 41.11 -0.23 11.28
N ASN A 288 41.66 -1.26 10.67
CA ASN A 288 41.28 -2.65 10.86
C ASN A 288 42.51 -3.54 10.77
N ALA A 289 43.50 -3.33 11.65
CA ALA A 289 44.82 -3.98 11.58
C ALA A 289 44.84 -5.52 11.49
N ASP A 290 43.72 -6.21 11.74
CA ASP A 290 43.55 -7.66 11.52
C ASP A 290 43.15 -8.04 10.07
N GLN A 291 42.83 -7.05 9.23
CA GLN A 291 42.30 -7.11 7.88
C GLN A 291 41.18 -8.14 7.70
N ARG A 292 40.35 -8.35 8.74
CA ARG A 292 39.30 -9.36 8.65
C ARG A 292 38.32 -9.02 7.54
N ASP A 293 38.02 -10.03 6.72
CA ASP A 293 37.09 -9.99 5.60
C ASP A 293 36.37 -11.35 5.59
N SER A 294 35.15 -11.37 6.13
CA SER A 294 34.41 -12.57 6.50
C SER A 294 33.72 -13.24 5.30
N ASP A 295 33.43 -12.50 4.22
CA ASP A 295 32.82 -13.03 3.00
C ASP A 295 33.74 -13.05 1.78
N SER A 296 34.97 -12.53 1.92
CA SER A 296 36.06 -12.56 0.95
C SER A 296 35.78 -11.76 -0.33
N ASP A 297 35.06 -10.64 -0.22
CA ASP A 297 34.75 -9.77 -1.36
C ASP A 297 35.81 -8.69 -1.65
N GLY A 298 36.80 -8.56 -0.76
CA GLY A 298 37.91 -7.61 -0.86
C GLY A 298 37.72 -6.31 -0.08
N ILE A 299 36.61 -6.15 0.64
CA ILE A 299 36.34 -5.08 1.61
C ILE A 299 36.41 -5.68 3.01
N GLY A 300 37.10 -5.02 3.95
CA GLY A 300 37.21 -5.55 5.32
C GLY A 300 35.93 -5.36 6.13
N ASP A 301 35.63 -6.26 7.06
CA ASP A 301 34.46 -6.24 7.97
C ASP A 301 34.25 -4.89 8.66
N ALA A 302 35.33 -4.12 8.86
CA ALA A 302 35.30 -2.83 9.54
C ALA A 302 34.74 -1.69 8.66
N CYS A 303 34.74 -1.85 7.35
CA CYS A 303 34.26 -0.86 6.38
C CYS A 303 33.27 -1.45 5.36
N ASP A 304 32.86 -2.70 5.57
CA ASP A 304 31.89 -3.42 4.76
C ASP A 304 30.46 -3.19 5.28
N ASN A 305 29.57 -2.69 4.43
CA ASN A 305 28.15 -2.52 4.74
C ASN A 305 27.34 -3.83 4.60
N CYS A 306 27.96 -4.93 4.20
CA CYS A 306 27.42 -6.29 4.27
C CYS A 306 28.48 -7.33 4.70
N PRO A 307 28.95 -7.34 5.96
CA PRO A 307 30.10 -8.16 6.42
C PRO A 307 30.01 -9.69 6.23
N ASN A 308 28.87 -10.22 5.80
CA ASN A 308 28.66 -11.64 5.57
C ASN A 308 28.05 -11.93 4.18
N SER A 309 28.00 -10.96 3.28
CA SER A 309 27.34 -11.06 1.98
C SER A 309 28.04 -10.22 0.91
N ALA A 310 28.93 -10.90 0.17
CA ALA A 310 29.86 -10.28 -0.76
C ALA A 310 29.23 -9.21 -1.67
N ASN A 311 29.74 -7.99 -1.58
CA ASN A 311 29.27 -6.82 -2.29
C ASN A 311 30.40 -5.79 -2.50
N SER A 312 31.43 -6.18 -3.25
CA SER A 312 32.61 -5.31 -3.56
C SER A 312 32.33 -3.91 -4.12
N ASN A 313 31.10 -3.61 -4.56
CA ASN A 313 30.67 -2.28 -5.00
C ASN A 313 30.10 -1.40 -3.87
N GLN A 314 29.87 -1.98 -2.68
CA GLN A 314 29.37 -1.35 -1.45
C GLN A 314 28.12 -0.50 -1.71
N GLN A 315 27.25 -0.96 -2.62
CA GLN A 315 26.06 -0.21 -3.00
C GLN A 315 25.02 -0.27 -1.88
N ASP A 316 24.55 0.90 -1.48
CA ASP A 316 23.48 1.14 -0.52
C ASP A 316 22.60 2.27 -1.13
N SER A 317 21.36 1.95 -1.49
CA SER A 317 20.56 2.82 -2.36
C SER A 317 19.63 3.76 -1.60
N ASP A 318 19.27 3.42 -0.36
CA ASP A 318 18.49 4.27 0.53
C ASP A 318 19.32 4.88 1.67
N ASN A 319 20.60 4.49 1.78
CA ASN A 319 21.59 4.99 2.72
C ASN A 319 21.21 4.71 4.17
N ASP A 320 20.71 3.51 4.44
CA ASP A 320 20.32 3.07 5.78
C ASP A 320 21.47 2.40 6.56
N GLY A 321 22.61 2.22 5.89
CA GLY A 321 23.83 1.62 6.45
C GLY A 321 23.93 0.12 6.23
N ILE A 322 22.91 -0.51 5.64
CA ILE A 322 22.91 -1.90 5.21
C ILE A 322 23.07 -1.92 3.69
N GLY A 323 24.05 -2.67 3.18
CA GLY A 323 24.24 -2.74 1.72
C GLY A 323 23.09 -3.47 1.03
N ASN A 324 22.78 -3.07 -0.21
CA ASN A 324 21.72 -3.68 -1.05
C ASN A 324 21.75 -5.21 -1.10
N SER A 325 22.93 -5.83 -0.93
CA SER A 325 23.11 -7.29 -0.98
C SER A 325 22.59 -8.02 0.26
N CYS A 326 22.50 -7.33 1.39
CA CYS A 326 22.07 -7.88 2.68
C CYS A 326 20.88 -7.13 3.29
N ASP A 327 20.38 -6.10 2.61
CA ASP A 327 19.20 -5.32 3.01
C ASP A 327 17.90 -6.01 2.57
N ASN A 328 16.98 -6.22 3.52
CA ASN A 328 15.65 -6.76 3.25
C ASN A 328 14.65 -5.72 2.70
N CYS A 329 15.03 -4.44 2.62
CA CYS A 329 14.34 -3.38 1.88
C CYS A 329 15.30 -2.40 1.17
N PRO A 330 16.01 -2.81 0.08
CA PRO A 330 17.09 -2.06 -0.61
C PRO A 330 16.82 -0.65 -1.15
N SER A 331 15.62 -0.10 -0.93
CA SER A 331 15.19 1.21 -1.43
C SER A 331 14.30 1.95 -0.43
N SER A 332 14.21 1.48 0.81
CA SER A 332 13.39 2.03 1.87
C SER A 332 14.12 1.90 3.21
N PHE A 333 14.65 3.02 3.70
CA PHE A 333 15.44 3.10 4.93
C PHE A 333 14.83 2.29 6.09
N ASN A 334 15.49 1.20 6.49
CA ASN A 334 15.14 0.36 7.64
C ASN A 334 16.38 -0.30 8.28
N PRO A 335 17.24 0.49 8.97
CA PRO A 335 18.47 -0.02 9.56
C PRO A 335 18.27 -1.11 10.61
N ASP A 336 17.07 -1.24 11.18
CA ASP A 336 16.73 -2.29 12.15
C ASP A 336 16.40 -3.64 11.48
N GLN A 337 16.25 -3.63 10.15
CA GLN A 337 15.91 -4.78 9.31
C GLN A 337 14.69 -5.54 9.86
N TYR A 338 13.76 -4.82 10.49
CA TYR A 338 12.59 -5.43 11.13
C TYR A 338 11.74 -6.14 10.08
N ASP A 339 11.46 -7.41 10.32
CA ASP A 339 10.62 -8.30 9.50
C ASP A 339 9.65 -8.98 10.46
N ASP A 340 8.38 -8.58 10.40
CA ASP A 340 7.33 -9.00 11.34
C ASP A 340 6.82 -10.42 11.06
N ASN A 341 6.91 -10.86 9.80
CA ASN A 341 6.36 -12.11 9.31
C ASN A 341 7.45 -13.15 8.94
N LEU A 342 8.72 -12.77 9.02
CA LEU A 342 9.93 -13.57 8.78
C LEU A 342 10.02 -14.13 7.35
N ASN A 343 9.49 -13.42 6.36
CA ASN A 343 9.52 -13.83 4.95
C ASN A 343 10.82 -13.42 4.22
N GLY A 344 11.69 -12.63 4.86
CA GLY A 344 12.94 -12.12 4.31
C GLY A 344 12.83 -10.76 3.61
N ARG A 345 11.68 -10.11 3.65
CA ARG A 345 11.43 -8.73 3.22
C ARG A 345 11.12 -7.87 4.44
N GLY A 346 11.71 -6.67 4.50
CA GLY A 346 11.53 -5.81 5.66
C GLY A 346 10.13 -5.20 5.75
N TYR A 347 9.65 -5.00 6.97
CA TYR A 347 8.32 -4.48 7.27
C TYR A 347 7.98 -3.21 6.47
N VAL A 348 8.92 -2.28 6.32
CA VAL A 348 8.65 -0.97 5.69
C VAL A 348 8.33 -1.05 4.19
N CYS A 349 8.85 -2.06 3.50
CA CYS A 349 8.68 -2.24 2.06
C CYS A 349 7.88 -3.49 1.72
N ASP A 350 7.46 -4.26 2.72
CA ASP A 350 6.56 -5.40 2.55
C ASP A 350 5.12 -4.93 2.31
N ASP A 351 4.32 -5.84 1.78
CA ASP A 351 2.88 -5.70 1.50
C ASP A 351 2.21 -6.94 2.11
N ASN A 352 1.90 -6.83 3.39
CA ASN A 352 1.54 -7.99 4.22
C ASN A 352 0.21 -8.63 3.80
N ASP A 353 -0.73 -7.84 3.27
CA ASP A 353 -2.05 -8.31 2.84
C ASP A 353 -2.20 -8.41 1.31
N ASN A 354 -1.15 -8.08 0.57
CA ASN A 354 -1.02 -8.20 -0.90
C ASN A 354 -2.05 -7.38 -1.66
N ASP A 355 -2.40 -6.20 -1.16
CA ASP A 355 -3.37 -5.31 -1.77
C ASP A 355 -2.75 -4.29 -2.74
N GLY A 356 -1.42 -4.20 -2.77
CA GLY A 356 -0.63 -3.29 -3.60
C GLY A 356 -0.19 -2.00 -2.92
N VAL A 357 -0.45 -1.82 -1.63
CA VAL A 357 0.04 -0.72 -0.78
C VAL A 357 1.06 -1.28 0.20
N ILE A 358 2.28 -0.73 0.19
CA ILE A 358 3.31 -1.18 1.14
C ILE A 358 2.95 -0.75 2.57
N ASN A 359 3.32 -1.55 3.57
CA ASN A 359 2.95 -1.35 4.97
C ASN A 359 3.24 0.07 5.48
N SER A 360 4.34 0.71 5.05
CA SER A 360 4.72 2.08 5.46
C SER A 360 3.77 3.18 4.96
N LEU A 361 2.95 2.88 3.95
CA LEU A 361 1.91 3.74 3.38
C LEU A 361 0.50 3.19 3.63
N ASP A 362 0.40 2.05 4.29
CA ASP A 362 -0.84 1.33 4.47
C ASP A 362 -1.55 1.73 5.77
N ASN A 363 -2.76 2.31 5.66
CA ASN A 363 -3.60 2.60 6.81
C ASN A 363 -4.31 1.36 7.37
N CYS A 364 -4.14 0.18 6.74
CA CYS A 364 -4.64 -1.13 7.17
C CYS A 364 -3.69 -2.29 6.88
N VAL A 365 -2.46 -2.25 7.42
CA VAL A 365 -1.33 -3.21 7.25
C VAL A 365 -1.64 -4.73 7.19
N THR A 366 -2.80 -5.19 7.65
CA THR A 366 -3.17 -6.62 7.65
C THR A 366 -4.52 -6.92 6.98
N ALA A 367 -5.14 -5.93 6.36
CA ALA A 367 -6.49 -6.02 5.79
C ALA A 367 -6.58 -5.27 4.45
N ALA A 368 -6.51 -6.05 3.37
CA ALA A 368 -6.42 -5.55 2.00
C ALA A 368 -7.48 -4.48 1.66
N ASN A 369 -7.02 -3.27 1.36
CA ASN A 369 -7.85 -2.10 1.15
C ASN A 369 -7.27 -1.05 0.17
N SER A 370 -6.56 -1.46 -0.88
CA SER A 370 -5.89 -0.69 -1.98
C SER A 370 -6.37 0.72 -2.34
N GLY A 371 -7.63 1.07 -2.08
CA GLY A 371 -8.16 2.42 -2.15
C GLY A 371 -7.85 3.33 -0.94
N GLN A 372 -7.20 2.85 0.12
CA GLN A 372 -6.84 3.59 1.35
C GLN A 372 -7.97 4.50 1.86
N SER A 373 -9.21 4.01 1.85
CA SER A 373 -10.34 4.79 2.34
C SER A 373 -10.23 4.99 3.85
N ASP A 374 -10.30 6.24 4.28
CA ASP A 374 -10.27 6.68 5.67
C ASP A 374 -11.22 7.89 5.75
N LYS A 375 -12.47 7.62 6.10
CA LYS A 375 -13.56 8.61 6.00
C LYS A 375 -13.44 9.67 7.09
N ASP A 376 -12.97 9.30 8.27
CA ASP A 376 -12.86 10.19 9.42
C ASP A 376 -11.46 10.84 9.56
N ARG A 377 -10.48 10.35 8.81
CA ARG A 377 -9.09 10.83 8.69
C ARG A 377 -8.28 10.67 9.97
N ASN A 378 -8.52 9.60 10.71
CA ASN A 378 -7.81 9.30 11.95
C ASN A 378 -6.49 8.53 11.73
N GLY A 379 -6.21 8.07 10.49
CA GLY A 379 -5.01 7.33 10.12
C GLY A 379 -5.15 5.81 10.17
N VAL A 380 -6.30 5.28 10.60
CA VAL A 380 -6.72 3.87 10.50
C VAL A 380 -7.74 3.79 9.37
N GLY A 381 -7.54 2.91 8.40
CA GLY A 381 -8.46 2.80 7.26
C GLY A 381 -9.80 2.15 7.63
N ASP A 382 -10.84 2.48 6.87
CA ASP A 382 -12.20 1.96 7.04
C ASP A 382 -12.26 0.41 7.04
N ALA A 383 -11.28 -0.25 6.40
CA ALA A 383 -11.21 -1.72 6.31
C ALA A 383 -10.74 -2.40 7.60
N CYS A 384 -10.02 -1.68 8.45
CA CYS A 384 -9.41 -2.19 9.69
C CYS A 384 -9.81 -1.39 10.93
N GLU A 385 -10.69 -0.40 10.78
CA GLU A 385 -11.26 0.36 11.88
C GLU A 385 -12.04 -0.56 12.82
N ASP A 386 -11.91 -0.36 14.13
CA ASP A 386 -12.65 -1.09 15.18
C ASP A 386 -13.54 -0.06 15.89
N VAL A 387 -14.82 -0.03 15.49
CA VAL A 387 -15.76 1.05 15.83
C VAL A 387 -16.18 1.00 17.30
N ASP A 388 -16.26 -0.19 17.89
CA ASP A 388 -16.76 -0.41 19.25
C ASP A 388 -15.68 -0.89 20.24
N ASN A 389 -14.43 -0.96 19.78
CA ASN A 389 -13.22 -1.28 20.54
C ASN A 389 -13.28 -2.66 21.21
N ASP A 390 -13.86 -3.63 20.52
CA ASP A 390 -13.96 -5.01 20.98
C ASP A 390 -12.79 -5.90 20.52
N GLY A 391 -11.93 -5.37 19.63
CA GLY A 391 -10.78 -6.06 19.06
C GLY A 391 -11.08 -6.74 17.72
N VAL A 392 -12.26 -6.55 17.14
CA VAL A 392 -12.67 -7.06 15.83
C VAL A 392 -12.82 -5.88 14.87
N SER A 393 -12.16 -5.97 13.71
CA SER A 393 -12.23 -4.89 12.73
C SER A 393 -13.60 -4.87 12.05
N PHE A 394 -14.07 -3.69 11.65
CA PHE A 394 -15.33 -3.42 10.96
C PHE A 394 -15.66 -4.40 9.84
N ALA A 395 -14.66 -4.80 9.05
CA ALA A 395 -14.84 -5.75 7.95
C ALA A 395 -15.10 -7.21 8.37
N LYS A 396 -14.74 -7.57 9.61
CA LYS A 396 -14.90 -8.91 10.21
C LYS A 396 -15.97 -8.94 11.29
N ASP A 397 -16.37 -7.77 11.78
CA ASP A 397 -17.27 -7.61 12.91
C ASP A 397 -18.73 -7.81 12.50
N ASN A 398 -19.36 -8.85 13.04
CA ASN A 398 -20.78 -9.12 12.86
C ASN A 398 -21.69 -8.25 13.76
N CYS A 399 -21.13 -7.39 14.60
CA CYS A 399 -21.82 -6.37 15.40
C CYS A 399 -21.06 -5.04 15.49
N ILE A 400 -20.87 -4.38 14.35
CA ILE A 400 -20.19 -3.07 14.15
C ILE A 400 -20.30 -2.02 15.28
N ASN A 401 -21.39 -1.98 16.04
CA ASN A 401 -21.63 -0.97 17.09
C ASN A 401 -21.80 -1.55 18.50
N ALA A 402 -21.58 -2.85 18.70
CA ALA A 402 -21.88 -3.55 19.93
C ALA A 402 -20.81 -4.60 20.27
N ASN A 403 -20.01 -4.26 21.27
CA ASN A 403 -18.83 -5.03 21.69
C ASN A 403 -19.12 -6.53 21.86
N ASN A 404 -18.56 -7.35 20.98
CA ASN A 404 -18.69 -8.80 20.97
C ASN A 404 -17.42 -9.50 20.46
N PRO A 405 -16.32 -9.48 21.26
CA PRO A 405 -15.03 -10.03 20.83
C PRO A 405 -15.04 -11.52 20.48
N ASP A 406 -16.06 -12.26 20.93
CA ASP A 406 -16.24 -13.68 20.65
C ASP A 406 -16.93 -13.95 19.29
N GLN A 407 -17.46 -12.90 18.65
CA GLN A 407 -18.14 -12.92 17.35
C GLN A 407 -19.18 -14.04 17.26
N LYS A 408 -19.84 -14.34 18.38
CA LYS A 408 -20.81 -15.43 18.46
C LYS A 408 -22.01 -15.11 17.58
N ASP A 409 -22.33 -16.06 16.70
CA ASP A 409 -23.44 -16.01 15.75
C ASP A 409 -24.15 -17.37 15.82
N SER A 410 -25.21 -17.45 16.60
CA SER A 410 -25.83 -18.72 16.98
C SER A 410 -26.70 -19.33 15.88
N ASP A 411 -27.22 -18.53 14.95
CA ASP A 411 -28.07 -18.98 13.85
C ASP A 411 -27.44 -18.84 12.45
N ASN A 412 -26.24 -18.25 12.38
CA ASN A 412 -25.41 -18.06 11.19
C ASN A 412 -26.04 -17.10 10.16
N ASP A 413 -26.75 -16.08 10.61
CA ASP A 413 -27.34 -15.04 9.77
C ASP A 413 -26.39 -13.88 9.44
N ARG A 414 -25.18 -13.90 10.03
CA ARG A 414 -24.10 -12.90 9.94
C ARG A 414 -24.31 -11.65 10.79
N ILE A 415 -25.28 -11.65 11.68
CA ILE A 415 -25.47 -10.66 12.74
C ILE A 415 -25.10 -11.35 14.05
N GLY A 416 -24.19 -10.76 14.82
CA GLY A 416 -23.74 -11.39 16.07
C GLY A 416 -24.83 -11.37 17.15
N ASP A 417 -24.84 -12.37 18.03
CA ASP A 417 -25.77 -12.52 19.16
C ASP A 417 -25.93 -11.24 19.99
N ALA A 418 -24.88 -10.41 20.06
CA ALA A 418 -24.85 -9.18 20.86
C ALA A 418 -25.70 -8.04 20.26
N CYS A 419 -25.93 -8.05 18.95
CA CYS A 419 -26.68 -7.04 18.21
C CYS A 419 -27.86 -7.62 17.42
N ASP A 420 -28.04 -8.94 17.44
CA ASP A 420 -29.13 -9.64 16.79
C ASP A 420 -30.43 -9.53 17.61
N ASN A 421 -31.47 -8.94 17.01
CA ASN A 421 -32.81 -8.88 17.58
C ASN A 421 -33.56 -10.23 17.55
N CYS A 422 -32.92 -11.27 17.03
CA CYS A 422 -33.43 -12.63 16.90
C CYS A 422 -32.34 -13.71 16.94
N PHE A 423 -31.43 -13.67 17.93
CA PHE A 423 -30.23 -14.53 18.05
C PHE A 423 -30.35 -16.06 17.84
N LEU A 424 -31.54 -16.64 17.64
CA LEU A 424 -31.71 -18.06 17.31
C LEU A 424 -32.46 -18.30 16.00
N GLY A 425 -32.93 -17.25 15.32
CA GLY A 425 -33.83 -17.32 14.18
C GLY A 425 -33.33 -16.47 13.02
N TYR A 426 -32.71 -17.13 12.04
CA TYR A 426 -32.03 -16.52 10.89
C TYR A 426 -32.79 -15.32 10.29
N ASN A 427 -32.26 -14.10 10.45
CA ASN A 427 -32.90 -12.88 9.98
C ASN A 427 -31.89 -11.74 9.62
N PRO A 428 -31.08 -11.89 8.55
CA PRO A 428 -29.97 -10.96 8.24
C PRO A 428 -30.38 -9.49 7.99
N ASN A 429 -31.67 -9.23 7.81
CA ASN A 429 -32.23 -7.89 7.58
C ASN A 429 -32.70 -7.20 8.87
N GLN A 430 -32.73 -7.92 9.99
CA GLN A 430 -33.08 -7.44 11.32
C GLN A 430 -34.42 -6.68 11.34
N PHE A 431 -35.39 -7.08 10.51
CA PHE A 431 -36.69 -6.42 10.47
C PHE A 431 -37.42 -6.56 11.80
N ASP A 432 -37.91 -5.43 12.31
CA ASP A 432 -38.75 -5.32 13.48
C ASP A 432 -39.86 -4.33 13.15
N LYS A 433 -41.00 -4.86 12.71
CA LYS A 433 -42.13 -4.06 12.21
C LYS A 433 -42.79 -3.25 13.32
N ASN A 434 -42.76 -3.73 14.56
CA ASN A 434 -43.46 -3.12 15.68
C ASN A 434 -42.51 -2.31 16.61
N ASN A 435 -41.20 -2.35 16.34
CA ASN A 435 -40.11 -1.68 17.07
C ASN A 435 -40.05 -2.04 18.56
N ASN A 436 -40.35 -3.30 18.93
CA ASN A 436 -40.29 -3.77 20.31
C ASN A 436 -38.91 -4.35 20.69
N GLY A 437 -37.98 -4.46 19.74
CA GLY A 437 -36.64 -5.05 19.92
C GLY A 437 -36.57 -6.57 19.71
N ILE A 438 -37.65 -7.21 19.29
CA ILE A 438 -37.72 -8.61 18.86
C ILE A 438 -37.88 -8.61 17.34
N GLY A 439 -37.05 -9.36 16.62
CA GLY A 439 -37.16 -9.48 15.18
C GLY A 439 -38.44 -10.19 14.75
N ASP A 440 -39.02 -9.79 13.61
CA ASP A 440 -40.26 -10.37 13.06
C ASP A 440 -40.22 -11.92 12.95
N VAL A 441 -39.02 -12.49 12.79
CA VAL A 441 -38.78 -13.94 12.65
C VAL A 441 -38.94 -14.71 13.97
N CYS A 442 -38.77 -14.08 15.12
CA CYS A 442 -38.99 -14.72 16.44
C CYS A 442 -40.07 -14.06 17.28
N GLU A 443 -40.91 -13.24 16.65
CA GLU A 443 -42.26 -13.02 17.13
C GLU A 443 -43.05 -14.34 17.20
N ASP A 444 -44.14 -14.30 17.96
CA ASP A 444 -45.10 -15.38 18.12
C ASP A 444 -46.46 -14.85 17.62
N ASP A 445 -46.70 -15.01 16.32
CA ASP A 445 -47.82 -14.38 15.62
C ASP A 445 -49.18 -14.89 16.10
N ASP A 446 -49.25 -16.16 16.51
CA ASP A 446 -50.47 -16.82 16.93
C ASP A 446 -50.59 -17.01 18.45
N ASN A 447 -49.55 -16.68 19.21
CA ASN A 447 -49.49 -16.72 20.67
C ASN A 447 -49.64 -18.13 21.27
N ASP A 448 -49.09 -19.14 20.63
CA ASP A 448 -49.07 -20.52 21.15
C ASP A 448 -47.85 -20.84 22.02
N GLY A 449 -46.89 -19.90 22.09
CA GLY A 449 -45.66 -20.02 22.88
C GLY A 449 -44.45 -20.54 22.10
N ILE A 450 -44.59 -20.80 20.80
CA ILE A 450 -43.52 -21.17 19.88
C ILE A 450 -43.25 -19.97 18.96
N ALA A 451 -41.99 -19.55 18.88
CA ALA A 451 -41.61 -18.46 17.99
C ALA A 451 -41.70 -18.88 16.53
N ASN A 452 -42.10 -17.97 15.64
CA ASN A 452 -42.40 -18.22 14.22
C ASN A 452 -41.33 -19.07 13.50
N TYR A 453 -40.04 -18.85 13.74
CA TYR A 453 -38.94 -19.61 13.10
C TYR A 453 -38.81 -21.08 13.55
N LYS A 454 -39.40 -21.45 14.68
CA LYS A 454 -39.47 -22.82 15.22
C LYS A 454 -40.84 -23.45 15.06
N ASP A 455 -41.82 -22.65 14.69
CA ASP A 455 -43.20 -23.05 14.59
C ASP A 455 -43.47 -23.67 13.22
N ASN A 456 -43.93 -24.93 13.20
CA ASN A 456 -44.35 -25.60 11.98
C ASN A 456 -45.75 -25.17 11.50
N CYS A 457 -46.46 -24.30 12.24
CA CYS A 457 -47.66 -23.59 11.83
C CYS A 457 -47.73 -22.14 12.35
N PRO A 458 -46.87 -21.20 11.87
CA PRO A 458 -46.69 -19.83 12.42
C PRO A 458 -47.91 -18.89 12.50
N LYS A 459 -49.10 -19.35 12.12
CA LYS A 459 -50.35 -18.57 12.09
C LYS A 459 -51.50 -19.30 12.75
N ILE A 460 -51.31 -20.55 13.19
CA ILE A 460 -52.35 -21.43 13.71
C ILE A 460 -51.80 -22.14 14.95
N GLN A 461 -52.32 -21.73 16.11
CA GLN A 461 -51.86 -22.23 17.40
C GLN A 461 -51.78 -23.75 17.45
N ASN A 462 -50.59 -24.28 17.70
CA ASN A 462 -50.32 -25.70 17.72
C ASN A 462 -49.12 -26.04 18.61
N ALA A 463 -49.11 -25.55 19.86
CA ALA A 463 -48.03 -25.69 20.84
C ALA A 463 -47.44 -27.11 21.04
N GLU A 464 -48.15 -28.16 20.62
CA GLU A 464 -47.65 -29.55 20.62
C GLU A 464 -46.69 -29.87 19.44
N GLN A 465 -46.62 -29.00 18.43
CA GLN A 465 -45.76 -29.07 17.24
C GLN A 465 -45.80 -30.46 16.57
N LYS A 466 -46.98 -31.07 16.53
CA LYS A 466 -47.19 -32.40 15.95
C LYS A 466 -47.10 -32.32 14.43
N ASP A 467 -46.21 -33.10 13.85
CA ASP A 467 -46.03 -33.28 12.40
C ASP A 467 -45.92 -34.80 12.15
N THR A 468 -47.03 -35.40 11.72
CA THR A 468 -47.18 -36.85 11.68
C THR A 468 -46.39 -37.49 10.54
N ASP A 469 -46.25 -36.83 9.40
CA ASP A 469 -45.55 -37.39 8.25
C ASP A 469 -44.11 -36.88 8.09
N SER A 470 -43.73 -35.84 8.83
CA SER A 470 -42.41 -35.20 8.82
C SER A 470 -42.07 -34.50 7.52
N ASP A 471 -43.02 -33.77 6.94
CA ASP A 471 -42.78 -32.89 5.80
C ASP A 471 -42.35 -31.47 6.19
N GLY A 472 -42.50 -31.09 7.47
CA GLY A 472 -42.11 -29.79 8.01
C GLY A 472 -43.28 -28.85 8.29
N LEU A 473 -44.50 -29.22 7.94
CA LEU A 473 -45.73 -28.54 8.31
C LEU A 473 -46.42 -29.28 9.45
N GLY A 474 -46.97 -28.55 10.42
CA GLY A 474 -47.70 -29.18 11.52
C GLY A 474 -49.06 -29.71 11.08
N ASP A 475 -49.54 -30.77 11.72
CA ASP A 475 -50.87 -31.37 11.50
C ASP A 475 -52.02 -30.32 11.54
N ALA A 476 -51.81 -29.19 12.23
CA ALA A 476 -52.78 -28.11 12.38
C ALA A 476 -52.94 -27.23 11.12
N CYS A 477 -51.91 -27.17 10.27
CA CYS A 477 -51.86 -26.36 9.06
C CYS A 477 -51.50 -27.17 7.80
N ASP A 478 -51.32 -28.48 7.92
CA ASP A 478 -51.11 -29.40 6.82
C ASP A 478 -52.45 -29.91 6.25
N ASN A 479 -52.69 -29.68 4.96
CA ASN A 479 -53.87 -30.17 4.23
C ASN A 479 -53.79 -31.65 3.84
N CYS A 480 -52.67 -32.33 4.11
CA CYS A 480 -52.48 -33.77 4.02
C CYS A 480 -51.66 -34.36 5.19
N PRO A 481 -52.16 -34.36 6.45
CA PRO A 481 -51.39 -34.71 7.67
C PRO A 481 -50.73 -36.09 7.74
N GLN A 482 -50.87 -36.94 6.72
CA GLN A 482 -50.34 -38.31 6.69
C GLN A 482 -49.45 -38.56 5.45
N ILE A 483 -49.36 -37.60 4.52
CA ILE A 483 -48.68 -37.76 3.24
C ILE A 483 -47.91 -36.48 2.88
N LYS A 484 -46.58 -36.59 2.95
CA LYS A 484 -45.68 -35.45 2.74
C LYS A 484 -46.02 -34.62 1.52
N ASN A 485 -46.28 -33.33 1.71
CA ASN A 485 -46.61 -32.38 0.65
C ASN A 485 -46.29 -30.93 1.07
N THR A 486 -45.01 -30.65 1.26
CA THR A 486 -44.47 -29.30 1.55
C THR A 486 -45.01 -28.14 0.70
N GLU A 487 -45.45 -28.40 -0.54
CA GLU A 487 -46.00 -27.39 -1.44
C GLU A 487 -47.48 -27.05 -1.16
N GLN A 488 -48.18 -27.90 -0.39
CA GLN A 488 -49.58 -27.74 0.04
C GLN A 488 -50.55 -27.44 -1.10
N THR A 489 -50.26 -27.93 -2.31
CA THR A 489 -51.13 -27.74 -3.48
C THR A 489 -52.53 -28.30 -3.21
N ASP A 490 -53.52 -27.45 -3.40
CA ASP A 490 -54.95 -27.74 -3.30
C ASP A 490 -55.61 -27.08 -4.51
N SER A 491 -55.81 -27.85 -5.58
CA SER A 491 -56.23 -27.34 -6.89
C SER A 491 -57.70 -26.90 -6.93
N ASP A 492 -58.52 -27.36 -5.99
CA ASP A 492 -59.94 -27.04 -5.92
C ASP A 492 -60.34 -26.23 -4.65
N ASP A 493 -59.34 -25.81 -3.86
CA ASP A 493 -59.45 -25.01 -2.63
C ASP A 493 -60.41 -25.64 -1.60
N ASN A 494 -60.50 -26.97 -1.55
CA ASN A 494 -61.44 -27.68 -0.68
C ASN A 494 -60.88 -27.94 0.74
N GLY A 495 -59.60 -27.64 0.97
CA GLY A 495 -58.87 -27.83 2.22
C GLY A 495 -58.20 -29.20 2.38
N ILE A 496 -58.24 -30.05 1.35
CA ILE A 496 -57.54 -31.34 1.26
C ILE A 496 -56.51 -31.22 0.13
N GLY A 497 -55.24 -31.53 0.41
CA GLY A 497 -54.21 -31.40 -0.61
C GLY A 497 -54.34 -32.44 -1.72
N ASP A 498 -53.94 -32.06 -2.94
CA ASP A 498 -54.07 -32.87 -4.17
C ASP A 498 -53.49 -34.29 -4.04
N ILE A 499 -52.45 -34.46 -3.21
CA ILE A 499 -51.76 -35.75 -3.04
C ILE A 499 -52.54 -36.75 -2.18
N CYS A 500 -53.43 -36.26 -1.31
CA CYS A 500 -54.23 -37.08 -0.40
C CYS A 500 -55.73 -36.97 -0.65
N ASP A 501 -56.14 -36.16 -1.62
CA ASP A 501 -57.52 -36.01 -2.01
C ASP A 501 -58.09 -37.31 -2.58
N ASP A 502 -59.32 -37.62 -2.16
CA ASP A 502 -60.13 -38.79 -2.49
C ASP A 502 -61.57 -38.26 -2.65
N THR A 503 -61.85 -37.76 -3.86
CA THR A 503 -63.05 -36.96 -4.13
C THR A 503 -64.32 -37.76 -3.89
N ASP A 504 -64.29 -39.05 -4.23
CA ASP A 504 -65.46 -39.94 -4.19
C ASP A 504 -65.51 -40.87 -2.97
N LYS A 505 -64.44 -40.85 -2.15
CA LYS A 505 -64.33 -41.51 -0.85
C LYS A 505 -64.41 -43.02 -0.95
N ASP A 506 -63.88 -43.57 -2.02
CA ASP A 506 -63.84 -45.01 -2.27
C ASP A 506 -62.63 -45.71 -1.61
N GLY A 507 -61.69 -44.92 -1.08
CA GLY A 507 -60.47 -45.36 -0.42
C GLY A 507 -59.23 -45.37 -1.32
N ILE A 508 -59.35 -44.95 -2.58
CA ILE A 508 -58.26 -44.76 -3.53
C ILE A 508 -58.11 -43.26 -3.79
N ILE A 509 -56.96 -42.69 -3.44
CA ILE A 509 -56.68 -41.26 -3.69
C ILE A 509 -56.72 -40.93 -5.18
N ASN A 510 -57.18 -39.72 -5.54
CA ASN A 510 -57.34 -39.24 -6.91
C ASN A 510 -56.12 -39.56 -7.82
N PRO A 511 -54.85 -39.38 -7.40
CA PRO A 511 -53.69 -39.69 -8.26
C PRO A 511 -53.47 -41.18 -8.57
N ARG A 512 -54.15 -42.08 -7.86
CA ARG A 512 -54.10 -43.54 -8.03
C ARG A 512 -55.45 -44.14 -8.43
N ASP A 513 -56.48 -43.31 -8.51
CA ASP A 513 -57.82 -43.70 -8.85
C ASP A 513 -58.01 -43.61 -10.36
N ASN A 514 -58.38 -44.74 -10.99
CA ASN A 514 -58.73 -44.77 -12.41
C ASN A 514 -60.13 -44.21 -12.69
N CYS A 515 -60.92 -43.90 -11.66
CA CYS A 515 -62.17 -43.14 -11.70
C CYS A 515 -62.30 -42.10 -10.56
N PRO A 516 -61.49 -41.02 -10.53
CA PRO A 516 -61.39 -40.07 -9.41
C PRO A 516 -62.66 -39.36 -8.91
N LYS A 517 -63.81 -39.59 -9.52
CA LYS A 517 -65.11 -38.96 -9.18
C LYS A 517 -66.24 -39.98 -9.01
N VAL A 518 -65.97 -41.27 -9.23
CA VAL A 518 -66.97 -42.33 -9.27
C VAL A 518 -66.46 -43.54 -8.49
N SER A 519 -66.96 -43.67 -7.26
CA SER A 519 -66.49 -44.67 -6.32
C SER A 519 -66.42 -46.07 -6.92
N ASN A 520 -65.20 -46.58 -7.04
CA ASN A 520 -64.91 -47.89 -7.60
C ASN A 520 -63.73 -48.56 -6.84
N PRO A 521 -63.92 -48.98 -5.57
CA PRO A 521 -62.82 -49.46 -4.72
C PRO A 521 -62.05 -50.69 -5.25
N LYS A 522 -62.57 -51.34 -6.30
CA LYS A 522 -61.96 -52.50 -6.96
C LYS A 522 -61.08 -52.13 -8.16
N GLN A 523 -61.16 -50.89 -8.65
CA GLN A 523 -60.37 -50.35 -9.75
C GLN A 523 -60.42 -51.28 -10.99
N GLU A 524 -61.62 -51.78 -11.33
CA GLU A 524 -61.82 -52.63 -12.50
C GLU A 524 -61.54 -51.81 -13.78
N ASP A 525 -60.59 -52.29 -14.61
CA ASP A 525 -60.19 -51.72 -15.91
C ASP A 525 -59.91 -52.90 -16.85
N GLN A 526 -60.91 -53.29 -17.63
CA GLN A 526 -60.85 -54.50 -18.45
C GLN A 526 -59.88 -54.34 -19.64
N ASN A 527 -59.74 -53.13 -20.17
CA ASN A 527 -58.95 -52.86 -21.37
C ASN A 527 -57.53 -52.32 -21.06
N ASN A 528 -57.23 -52.04 -19.79
CA ASN A 528 -55.97 -51.52 -19.27
C ASN A 528 -55.54 -50.18 -19.91
N ASN A 529 -56.49 -49.30 -20.21
CA ASN A 529 -56.20 -47.97 -20.78
C ASN A 529 -55.93 -46.91 -19.69
N GLY A 530 -56.10 -47.24 -18.40
CA GLY A 530 -55.89 -46.32 -17.27
C GLY A 530 -57.13 -45.52 -16.86
N ILE A 531 -58.27 -45.71 -17.52
CA ILE A 531 -59.60 -45.20 -17.15
C ILE A 531 -60.42 -46.40 -16.69
N GLY A 532 -61.03 -46.33 -15.51
CA GLY A 532 -61.79 -47.45 -14.96
C GLY A 532 -63.10 -47.68 -15.70
N ASP A 533 -63.57 -48.94 -15.71
CA ASP A 533 -64.76 -49.38 -16.44
C ASP A 533 -66.03 -48.57 -16.08
N LEU A 534 -66.09 -48.04 -14.85
CA LEU A 534 -67.23 -47.26 -14.34
C LEU A 534 -67.26 -45.79 -14.77
N CYS A 535 -66.15 -45.27 -15.29
CA CYS A 535 -66.03 -43.87 -15.72
C CYS A 535 -65.49 -43.74 -17.15
N GLU A 536 -65.51 -44.81 -17.92
CA GLU A 536 -65.24 -44.72 -19.35
C GLU A 536 -66.39 -44.00 -20.07
N ASP A 537 -66.01 -43.06 -20.93
CA ASP A 537 -66.89 -42.33 -21.85
C ASP A 537 -66.14 -42.23 -23.19
N TYR A 538 -66.44 -43.15 -24.11
CA TYR A 538 -65.70 -43.30 -25.36
C TYR A 538 -65.93 -42.16 -26.35
N ASP A 539 -67.10 -41.52 -26.32
CA ASP A 539 -67.44 -40.45 -27.24
C ASP A 539 -67.45 -39.05 -26.59
N ASN A 540 -67.19 -38.98 -25.29
CA ASN A 540 -67.07 -37.78 -24.46
C ASN A 540 -68.35 -36.93 -24.46
N ASP A 541 -69.52 -37.56 -24.51
CA ASP A 541 -70.81 -36.88 -24.46
C ASP A 541 -71.35 -36.65 -23.03
N GLY A 542 -70.66 -37.19 -22.02
CA GLY A 542 -71.06 -37.11 -20.61
C GLY A 542 -71.98 -38.24 -20.15
N VAL A 543 -72.20 -39.27 -20.97
CA VAL A 543 -72.87 -40.52 -20.61
C VAL A 543 -71.83 -41.63 -20.57
N MET A 544 -71.68 -42.29 -19.42
CA MET A 544 -70.71 -43.37 -19.27
C MET A 544 -71.09 -44.58 -20.14
N ASN A 545 -70.09 -45.30 -20.64
CA ASN A 545 -70.22 -46.45 -21.54
C ASN A 545 -71.28 -47.48 -21.13
N PHE A 546 -71.50 -47.71 -19.83
CA PHE A 546 -72.48 -48.69 -19.33
C PHE A 546 -73.93 -48.18 -19.34
N GLU A 547 -74.14 -46.86 -19.43
CA GLU A 547 -75.45 -46.22 -19.59
C GLU A 547 -75.71 -45.70 -21.00
N ASP A 548 -74.70 -45.74 -21.88
CA ASP A 548 -74.70 -45.13 -23.19
C ASP A 548 -75.33 -46.03 -24.26
N ASN A 549 -76.43 -45.57 -24.86
CA ASN A 549 -77.10 -46.25 -25.97
C ASN A 549 -76.46 -46.01 -27.36
N CYS A 550 -75.42 -45.16 -27.44
CA CYS A 550 -74.57 -44.92 -28.61
C CYS A 550 -73.08 -44.76 -28.26
N LEU A 551 -72.50 -45.77 -27.63
CA LEU A 551 -71.10 -45.90 -27.19
C LEU A 551 -69.96 -45.19 -27.97
N TYR A 552 -70.08 -44.95 -29.27
CA TYR A 552 -69.01 -44.33 -30.08
C TYR A 552 -69.48 -43.07 -30.83
N ASP A 553 -70.73 -42.66 -30.68
CA ASP A 553 -71.39 -41.60 -31.44
C ASP A 553 -72.11 -40.64 -30.48
N SER A 554 -71.44 -39.55 -30.12
CA SER A 554 -71.90 -38.56 -29.14
C SER A 554 -73.38 -38.21 -29.27
N ASN A 555 -74.15 -38.54 -28.23
CA ASN A 555 -75.59 -38.32 -28.15
C ASN A 555 -76.02 -37.98 -26.71
N PRO A 556 -75.55 -36.84 -26.17
CA PRO A 556 -75.68 -36.51 -24.76
C PRO A 556 -77.14 -36.55 -24.31
N LYS A 557 -77.39 -36.87 -23.04
CA LYS A 557 -78.75 -36.83 -22.47
C LYS A 557 -79.38 -35.45 -22.72
N VAL A 558 -80.58 -35.45 -23.28
CA VAL A 558 -81.39 -34.25 -23.50
C VAL A 558 -82.75 -34.41 -22.81
N TYR A 559 -83.47 -33.31 -22.60
CA TYR A 559 -84.85 -33.38 -22.13
C TYR A 559 -85.75 -33.93 -23.24
N ILE A 560 -86.24 -35.16 -23.08
CA ILE A 560 -87.20 -35.80 -23.98
C ILE A 560 -88.51 -36.03 -23.21
N GLY A 561 -89.46 -35.12 -23.39
CA GLY A 561 -90.61 -35.00 -22.50
C GLY A 561 -90.20 -34.40 -21.16
N ASP A 562 -90.44 -35.12 -20.07
CA ASP A 562 -90.12 -34.70 -18.69
C ASP A 562 -88.91 -35.43 -18.08
N GLU A 563 -88.16 -36.19 -18.88
CA GLU A 563 -87.01 -37.00 -18.43
C GLU A 563 -85.72 -36.59 -19.17
N TYR A 564 -84.59 -36.66 -18.47
CA TYR A 564 -83.25 -36.42 -19.01
C TYR A 564 -82.64 -37.76 -19.44
N LYS A 565 -82.61 -38.04 -20.75
CA LYS A 565 -82.17 -39.32 -21.32
C LYS A 565 -81.64 -39.16 -22.74
N GLN A 566 -80.90 -40.16 -23.22
CA GLN A 566 -80.44 -40.20 -24.61
C GLN A 566 -81.62 -40.47 -25.55
N SER A 567 -81.54 -39.95 -26.77
CA SER A 567 -82.61 -40.10 -27.76
C SER A 567 -82.62 -41.51 -28.33
N ASP A 568 -83.79 -42.14 -28.24
CA ASP A 568 -84.10 -43.49 -28.75
C ASP A 568 -85.61 -43.52 -29.05
N ILE A 569 -85.97 -43.09 -30.27
CA ILE A 569 -87.37 -42.86 -30.67
C ILE A 569 -88.15 -44.17 -30.74
N ASP A 570 -87.53 -45.25 -31.25
CA ASP A 570 -88.19 -46.54 -31.46
C ASP A 570 -88.01 -47.52 -30.29
N LYS A 571 -87.17 -47.17 -29.30
CA LYS A 571 -86.93 -47.87 -28.04
C LYS A 571 -86.33 -49.24 -28.22
N ASP A 572 -85.50 -49.41 -29.24
CA ASP A 572 -84.81 -50.67 -29.50
C ASP A 572 -83.54 -50.84 -28.63
N GLY A 573 -83.17 -49.81 -27.87
CA GLY A 573 -82.01 -49.78 -26.98
C GLY A 573 -80.74 -49.24 -27.65
N LYS A 574 -80.81 -48.83 -28.92
CA LYS A 574 -79.75 -48.14 -29.65
C LYS A 574 -80.18 -46.71 -29.93
N GLY A 575 -79.34 -45.74 -29.61
CA GLY A 575 -79.73 -44.33 -29.76
C GLY A 575 -79.82 -43.89 -31.22
N ASP A 576 -80.62 -42.85 -31.46
CA ASP A 576 -80.88 -42.33 -32.81
C ASP A 576 -79.60 -41.85 -33.54
N ALA A 577 -78.56 -41.49 -32.79
CA ALA A 577 -77.29 -40.99 -33.35
C ALA A 577 -76.47 -42.08 -34.04
N CYS A 578 -76.53 -43.32 -33.53
CA CYS A 578 -75.77 -44.46 -34.00
C CYS A 578 -76.64 -45.51 -34.71
N ASP A 579 -77.97 -45.35 -34.72
CA ASP A 579 -78.87 -46.24 -35.42
C ASP A 579 -79.15 -45.81 -36.88
N GLU A 580 -78.47 -46.48 -37.82
CA GLU A 580 -78.70 -46.29 -39.26
C GLU A 580 -80.14 -46.66 -39.72
N LYS A 581 -80.91 -47.38 -38.90
CA LYS A 581 -82.30 -47.72 -39.20
C LYS A 581 -83.28 -46.60 -38.88
N ASP A 582 -82.87 -45.57 -38.14
CA ASP A 582 -83.65 -44.33 -37.96
C ASP A 582 -83.51 -43.35 -39.13
N SER A 583 -83.44 -43.91 -40.34
CA SER A 583 -83.82 -43.20 -41.54
C SER A 583 -85.29 -42.80 -41.39
N ARG A 584 -85.53 -41.60 -40.85
CA ARG A 584 -86.80 -40.86 -40.85
C ARG A 584 -87.36 -40.76 -42.27
N PHE A 585 -87.92 -41.85 -42.77
CA PHE A 585 -88.68 -41.98 -44.02
C PHE A 585 -89.43 -43.31 -44.16
N THR A 586 -89.16 -44.36 -43.37
CA THR A 586 -89.79 -45.69 -43.60
C THR A 586 -90.95 -46.09 -42.71
N GLU A 587 -91.28 -45.38 -41.64
CA GLU A 587 -92.38 -45.76 -40.74
C GLU A 587 -93.73 -45.07 -41.01
N ASN A 588 -93.93 -44.50 -42.21
CA ASN A 588 -95.24 -43.98 -42.62
C ASN A 588 -95.83 -44.65 -43.87
N LYS A 589 -95.43 -45.91 -44.13
CA LYS A 589 -96.03 -46.70 -45.22
C LYS A 589 -97.52 -46.93 -45.02
N GLY A 590 -98.04 -46.91 -43.79
CA GLY A 590 -99.48 -47.01 -43.52
C GLY A 590 -100.28 -45.79 -44.00
N LEU A 591 -99.80 -44.57 -43.70
CA LEU A 591 -100.53 -43.34 -44.02
C LEU A 591 -100.38 -42.94 -45.50
N ILE A 592 -99.20 -43.12 -46.09
CA ILE A 592 -98.95 -42.76 -47.50
C ILE A 592 -99.63 -43.75 -48.44
N TRP A 593 -99.58 -45.07 -48.18
CA TRP A 593 -100.40 -46.03 -48.94
C TRP A 593 -101.89 -45.82 -48.70
N GLY A 594 -102.29 -45.44 -47.48
CA GLY A 594 -103.67 -45.07 -47.17
C GLY A 594 -104.18 -43.91 -48.02
N ILE A 595 -103.40 -42.84 -48.16
CA ILE A 595 -103.75 -41.66 -48.97
C ILE A 595 -103.72 -41.99 -50.47
N ILE A 596 -102.75 -42.76 -50.95
CA ILE A 596 -102.67 -43.19 -52.35
C ILE A 596 -103.85 -44.11 -52.72
N MET A 597 -104.21 -45.07 -51.86
CA MET A 597 -105.36 -45.95 -52.10
C MET A 597 -106.69 -45.18 -51.98
N ALA A 598 -106.81 -44.22 -51.06
CA ALA A 598 -107.99 -43.37 -50.95
C ALA A 598 -108.15 -42.46 -52.18
N THR A 599 -107.06 -41.89 -52.71
CA THR A 599 -107.10 -41.07 -53.93
C THR A 599 -107.37 -41.90 -55.18
N ILE A 600 -106.82 -43.11 -55.30
CA ILE A 600 -107.16 -44.04 -56.40
C ILE A 600 -108.64 -44.46 -56.32
N LEU A 601 -109.17 -44.71 -55.12
CA LEU A 601 -110.60 -45.01 -54.93
C LEU A 601 -111.50 -43.81 -55.27
N VAL A 602 -111.13 -42.59 -54.87
CA VAL A 602 -111.90 -41.37 -55.16
C VAL A 602 -111.86 -41.03 -56.67
N VAL A 603 -110.70 -41.12 -57.31
CA VAL A 603 -110.55 -40.89 -58.76
C VAL A 603 -111.24 -42.00 -59.57
N GLY A 604 -111.13 -43.25 -59.14
CA GLY A 604 -111.86 -44.38 -59.74
C GLY A 604 -113.38 -44.25 -59.59
N PHE A 605 -113.87 -43.80 -58.44
CA PHE A 605 -115.30 -43.55 -58.19
C PHE A 605 -115.84 -42.35 -58.99
N LEU A 606 -115.03 -41.28 -59.16
CA LEU A 606 -115.36 -40.14 -60.02
C LEU A 606 -115.36 -40.51 -61.51
N ALA A 607 -114.40 -41.31 -61.97
CA ALA A 607 -114.35 -41.83 -63.34
C ALA A 607 -115.53 -42.78 -63.64
N PHE A 608 -115.92 -43.62 -62.67
CA PHE A 608 -117.10 -44.49 -62.78
C PHE A 608 -118.43 -43.69 -62.79
N ARG A 609 -118.53 -42.61 -62.01
CA ARG A 609 -119.72 -41.72 -62.04
C ARG A 609 -119.81 -40.88 -63.32
N LEU A 610 -118.70 -40.49 -63.93
CA LEU A 610 -118.70 -39.74 -65.20
C LEU A 610 -118.91 -40.64 -66.44
N SER A 611 -118.74 -41.96 -66.30
CA SER A 611 -119.01 -42.95 -67.36
C SER A 611 -120.48 -43.34 -67.52
N LYS A 612 -121.36 -43.04 -66.54
CA LYS A 612 -122.80 -43.29 -66.67
C LYS A 612 -123.56 -42.02 -67.03
N LYS A 613 -123.41 -41.58 -68.27
CA LYS A 613 -124.47 -40.78 -68.91
C LYS A 613 -125.71 -41.67 -69.09
N PRO A 614 -126.88 -41.23 -68.61
CA PRO A 614 -128.13 -41.93 -68.83
C PRO A 614 -128.68 -41.62 -70.23
N ILE A 615 -129.06 -42.71 -70.91
CA ILE A 615 -130.35 -42.89 -71.60
C ILE A 615 -130.54 -42.24 -72.99
N LYS A 616 -131.23 -43.03 -73.83
CA LYS A 616 -132.08 -42.71 -74.99
C LYS A 616 -131.44 -42.71 -76.37
#